data_AF-A0A0D0CYC9-F1
#
_entry.id   AF-A0A0D0CYC9-F1
#
_cell.length_a   1.000
_cell.length_b   1.000
_cell.length_c   1.000
_cell.angle_alpha   90.00
_cell.angle_beta   90.00
_cell.angle_gamma   90.00
#
_symmetry.space_group_name_H-M   'P 1'
#
loop_
_entity.id
_entity.type
_entity.pdbx_description
1 polymer ?
#
loop_
_entity_poly.entity_id
_entity_poly.type
_entity_poly.pdbx_seq_one_letter_code
_entity_poly.pdbx_strand_id
1 'polypeptide(L)'
;KAVVVISIFLQSSNEKCNSLQGWMGFFMKSMCVPEKAIKVLAHAGLLISLSSIHNAVTSMSKEISSTIRKEVRTLHAAFVYDNFDIAFNTA
;
A
#
# COMPACT_ATOMS: atom_id res chain seq x y z
N LYS A 1 -17.16 -18.99 15.91
CA LYS A 1 -18.06 -18.13 15.10
C LYS A 1 -18.19 -16.72 15.69
N ALA A 2 -18.61 -16.56 16.96
CA ALA A 2 -18.70 -15.24 17.61
C ALA A 2 -17.37 -14.45 17.62
N VAL A 3 -16.25 -15.11 17.91
CA VAL A 3 -14.92 -14.48 17.91
C VAL A 3 -14.59 -13.81 16.58
N VAL A 4 -14.87 -14.47 15.44
CA VAL A 4 -14.61 -13.91 14.10
C VAL A 4 -15.46 -12.67 13.84
N VAL A 5 -16.74 -12.72 14.19
CA VAL A 5 -17.67 -11.58 14.03
C VAL A 5 -17.23 -10.41 14.90
N ILE A 6 -16.87 -10.66 16.17
CA ILE A 6 -16.35 -9.66 17.09
C ILE A 6 -15.03 -9.07 16.56
N SER A 7 -14.14 -9.89 15.99
CA SER A 7 -12.91 -9.40 15.36
C SER A 7 -13.20 -8.48 14.17
N ILE A 8 -14.16 -8.81 13.30
CA ILE A 8 -14.55 -7.95 12.16
C ILE A 8 -15.11 -6.62 12.67
N PHE A 9 -16.02 -6.64 13.65
CA PHE A 9 -16.55 -5.42 14.25
C PHE A 9 -15.45 -4.58 14.92
N LEU A 10 -14.56 -5.20 15.68
CA LEU A 10 -13.47 -4.50 16.36
C LEU A 10 -12.50 -3.86 15.36
N GLN A 11 -12.15 -4.57 14.28
CA GLN A 11 -11.29 -4.03 13.23
C GLN A 11 -12.01 -2.91 12.44
N SER A 12 -13.33 -2.97 12.28
CA SER A 12 -14.13 -1.94 11.60
C SER A 12 -14.39 -0.69 12.45
N SER A 13 -14.45 -0.81 13.77
CA SER A 13 -14.79 0.30 14.68
C SER A 13 -13.57 0.94 15.36
N ASN A 14 -12.43 0.26 15.41
CA ASN A 14 -11.23 0.75 16.07
C ASN A 14 -10.09 0.94 15.08
N GLU A 15 -9.65 2.19 14.92
CA GLU A 15 -8.50 2.56 14.08
C GLU A 15 -7.20 1.86 14.48
N LYS A 16 -7.01 1.51 15.75
CA LYS A 16 -5.81 0.79 16.21
C LYS A 16 -5.84 -0.69 15.83
N CYS A 17 -7.01 -1.22 15.48
CA CYS A 17 -7.19 -2.61 15.08
C CYS A 17 -7.30 -2.78 13.55
N ASN A 18 -7.24 -1.69 12.78
CA ASN A 18 -7.42 -1.73 11.32
C ASN A 18 -6.14 -2.08 10.54
N SER A 19 -5.01 -2.30 11.22
CA SER A 19 -3.70 -2.47 10.56
C SER A 19 -3.71 -3.60 9.51
N LEU A 20 -4.33 -4.75 9.82
CA LEU A 20 -4.49 -5.86 8.89
C LEU A 20 -5.35 -5.47 7.66
N GLN A 21 -6.47 -4.78 7.88
CA GLN A 21 -7.31 -4.29 6.79
C GLN A 21 -6.59 -3.24 5.92
N GLY A 22 -5.72 -2.43 6.52
CA GLY A 22 -4.85 -1.49 5.83
C GLY A 22 -3.85 -2.19 4.90
N TRP A 23 -3.14 -3.19 5.41
CA TRP A 23 -2.23 -4.02 4.61
C TRP A 23 -2.95 -4.74 3.48
N MET A 24 -4.13 -5.30 3.74
CA MET A 24 -4.93 -5.94 2.71
C MET A 24 -5.39 -4.95 1.63
N GLY A 25 -5.83 -3.75 2.03
CA GLY A 25 -6.20 -2.68 1.11
C GLY A 25 -5.04 -2.22 0.22
N PHE A 26 -3.84 -2.10 0.80
CA PHE A 26 -2.62 -1.81 0.05
C PHE A 26 -2.29 -2.91 -0.97
N PHE A 27 -2.33 -4.18 -0.55
CA PHE A 27 -2.07 -5.31 -1.43
C PHE A 27 -3.07 -5.38 -2.59
N MET A 28 -4.37 -5.17 -2.32
CA MET A 28 -5.39 -5.14 -3.37
C MET A 28 -5.17 -4.00 -4.37
N LYS A 29 -4.74 -2.82 -3.90
CA LYS A 29 -4.38 -1.72 -4.80
C LYS A 29 -3.18 -2.07 -5.67
N SER A 30 -2.18 -2.76 -5.12
CA SER A 30 -1.00 -3.24 -5.86
C SER A 30 -1.34 -4.28 -6.92
N MET A 31 -2.33 -5.13 -6.67
CA MET A 31 -2.79 -6.17 -7.59
C MET A 31 -3.80 -5.65 -8.63
N CYS A 32 -3.94 -4.33 -8.77
CA CYS A 32 -4.90 -3.69 -9.68
C CYS A 32 -6.35 -4.20 -9.49
N VAL A 33 -6.74 -4.56 -8.26
CA VAL A 33 -8.10 -5.05 -7.98
C VAL A 33 -9.10 -3.93 -8.32
N PRO A 34 -10.22 -4.24 -9.01
CA PRO A 34 -11.22 -3.25 -9.36
C PRO A 34 -11.74 -2.48 -8.14
N GLU A 35 -11.80 -1.16 -8.22
CA GLU A 35 -12.22 -0.30 -7.09
C GLU A 35 -13.65 -0.61 -6.62
N LYS A 36 -14.52 -1.12 -7.51
CA LYS A 36 -15.85 -1.61 -7.16
C LYS A 36 -15.80 -2.76 -6.16
N ALA A 37 -14.88 -3.72 -6.34
CA ALA A 37 -14.71 -4.84 -5.41
C ALA A 37 -14.20 -4.35 -4.05
N ILE A 38 -13.20 -3.46 -4.06
CA ILE A 38 -12.67 -2.84 -2.84
C ILE A 38 -13.79 -2.10 -2.08
N LYS A 39 -14.62 -1.33 -2.79
CA LYS A 39 -15.74 -0.58 -2.20
C LYS A 39 -16.80 -1.49 -1.56
N VAL A 40 -17.10 -2.63 -2.18
CA VAL A 40 -18.02 -3.64 -1.61
C VAL A 40 -17.43 -4.26 -0.34
N LEU A 41 -16.16 -4.66 -0.37
CA LEU A 41 -15.50 -5.23 0.82
C LEU A 41 -15.38 -4.21 1.96
N ALA A 42 -15.12 -2.95 1.63
CA ALA A 42 -15.10 -1.87 2.62
C ALA A 42 -16.49 -1.65 3.26
N HIS A 43 -17.57 -1.67 2.46
CA HIS A 43 -18.94 -1.61 3.01
C HIS A 43 -19.30 -2.84 3.85
N ALA A 44 -18.71 -4.01 3.55
CA ALA A 44 -18.87 -5.22 4.35
C ALA A 44 -18.03 -5.21 5.65
N GLY A 45 -17.24 -4.16 5.91
CA GLY A 45 -16.36 -4.07 7.08
C GLY A 45 -15.14 -4.98 7.01
N LEU A 46 -14.79 -5.49 5.82
CA LEU A 46 -13.66 -6.38 5.59
C LEU A 46 -12.39 -5.64 5.15
N LEU A 47 -12.53 -4.39 4.72
CA LEU A 47 -11.44 -3.51 4.31
C LEU A 47 -11.66 -2.08 4.81
N ILE A 48 -10.57 -1.32 4.84
CA ILE A 48 -10.63 0.13 4.94
C ILE A 48 -11.24 0.75 3.68
N SER A 49 -11.73 1.98 3.82
CA SER A 49 -12.32 2.71 2.69
C SER A 49 -11.30 2.93 1.56
N LEU A 50 -11.80 3.02 0.33
CA LEU A 50 -10.97 3.30 -0.84
C LEU A 50 -10.19 4.63 -0.70
N SER A 51 -10.81 5.66 -0.13
CA SER A 51 -10.14 6.93 0.15
C SER A 51 -9.04 6.79 1.19
N SER A 52 -9.23 5.96 2.23
CA SER A 52 -8.17 5.63 3.19
C SER A 52 -6.97 4.97 2.50
N ILE A 53 -7.21 4.06 1.54
CA ILE A 53 -6.14 3.42 0.76
C ILE A 53 -5.38 4.46 -0.07
N HIS A 54 -6.10 5.33 -0.81
CA HIS A 54 -5.46 6.39 -1.61
C HIS A 54 -4.67 7.38 -0.74
N ASN A 55 -5.20 7.74 0.43
CA ASN A 55 -4.52 8.63 1.37
C ASN A 55 -3.25 7.98 1.92
N ALA A 56 -3.30 6.70 2.29
CA ALA A 56 -2.13 5.95 2.76
C ALA A 56 -1.04 5.90 1.68
N VAL A 57 -1.39 5.54 0.44
CA VAL A 57 -0.45 5.51 -0.69
C VAL A 57 0.16 6.89 -0.94
N THR A 58 -0.66 7.95 -0.92
CA THR A 58 -0.20 9.32 -1.16
C THR A 58 0.72 9.80 -0.04
N SER A 59 0.37 9.53 1.22
CA SER A 59 1.18 9.90 2.39
C SER A 59 2.52 9.16 2.37
N MET A 60 2.50 7.85 2.12
CA MET A 60 3.70 7.03 2.04
C MET A 60 4.61 7.49 0.88
N SER A 61 4.04 7.83 -0.27
CA SER A 61 4.81 8.38 -1.41
C SER A 61 5.49 9.70 -1.05
N LYS A 62 4.80 10.59 -0.31
CA LYS A 62 5.39 11.85 0.17
C LYS A 62 6.53 11.61 1.15
N GLU A 63 6.34 10.69 2.10
CA GLU A 63 7.37 10.32 3.06
C GLU A 63 8.60 9.72 2.38
N ILE A 64 8.41 8.75 1.48
CA ILE A 64 9.47 8.17 0.66
C ILE A 64 10.21 9.25 -0.12
N SER A 65 9.50 10.16 -0.78
CA SER A 65 10.13 11.28 -1.51
C SER A 65 10.96 12.19 -0.60
N SER A 66 10.46 12.48 0.60
CA SER A 66 11.19 13.26 1.61
C SER A 66 12.46 12.55 2.08
N THR A 67 12.35 11.26 2.43
CA THR A 67 13.47 10.42 2.86
C THR A 67 14.52 10.31 1.76
N ILE A 68 14.10 10.01 0.53
CA ILE A 68 14.97 10.01 -0.65
C ILE A 68 15.73 11.33 -0.78
N ARG A 69 15.03 12.47 -0.71
CA ARG A 69 15.66 13.79 -0.82
C ARG A 69 16.68 14.03 0.29
N LYS A 70 16.41 13.55 1.50
CA LYS A 70 17.34 13.64 2.62
C LYS A 70 18.59 12.81 2.35
N GLU A 71 18.44 11.56 1.94
CA GLU A 71 19.57 10.66 1.65
C GLU A 71 20.43 11.16 0.49
N VAL A 72 19.82 11.58 -0.62
CA VAL A 72 20.55 12.13 -1.78
C VAL A 72 21.35 13.38 -1.40
N ARG A 73 20.83 14.23 -0.52
CA ARG A 73 21.55 15.41 -0.02
C ARG A 73 22.79 15.06 0.82
N THR A 74 22.89 13.85 1.35
CA THR A 74 24.10 13.40 2.05
C THR A 74 25.20 12.90 1.11
N LEU A 75 24.90 12.79 -0.20
CA LEU A 75 25.77 12.19 -1.22
C LEU A 75 26.13 10.70 -0.98
N HIS A 76 25.52 10.01 -0.01
CA HIS A 76 25.71 8.56 0.19
C HIS A 76 24.90 7.69 -0.78
N ALA A 77 23.89 8.25 -1.44
CA ALA A 77 23.05 7.54 -2.39
C ALA A 77 22.68 8.47 -3.56
N ALA A 78 22.58 7.89 -4.75
CA ALA A 78 22.12 8.56 -5.96
C ALA A 78 21.22 7.62 -6.77
N PHE A 79 20.30 8.18 -7.55
CA PHE A 79 19.55 7.39 -8.53
C PHE A 79 20.42 7.20 -9.77
N VAL A 80 20.57 5.94 -10.16
CA VAL A 80 21.12 5.59 -11.47
C VAL A 80 19.95 5.13 -12.32
N TYR A 81 19.80 5.73 -13.50
CA TYR A 81 18.84 5.26 -14.48
C TYR A 81 19.50 4.13 -15.26
N ASP A 82 19.22 2.90 -14.83
CA ASP A 82 19.73 1.70 -15.47
C ASP A 82 18.79 1.27 -16.61
N ASN A 83 19.06 1.83 -17.79
CA ASN A 83 18.29 1.57 -19.01
C ASN A 83 19.13 0.83 -20.07
N PHE A 84 20.32 0.35 -19.69
CA PHE A 84 21.28 -0.23 -20.61
C PHE A 84 21.28 -1.75 -20.48
N ASP A 85 20.34 -2.39 -21.19
CA ASP A 85 20.25 -3.85 -21.28
C ASP A 85 20.92 -4.31 -22.58
N ILE A 86 22.13 -4.89 -22.48
CA ILE A 86 22.81 -5.54 -23.60
C ILE A 86 22.58 -7.05 -23.49
N ALA A 87 21.79 -7.59 -24.42
CA ALA A 87 21.75 -9.02 -24.69
C ALA A 87 22.99 -9.41 -25.51
N PHE A 88 23.98 -10.07 -24.90
CA PHE A 88 25.06 -10.71 -25.64
C PHE A 88 24.55 -12.03 -26.24
N ASN A 89 24.46 -12.08 -27.57
CA ASN A 89 24.21 -13.33 -28.28
C ASN A 89 25.57 -13.98 -28.58
N THR A 90 25.86 -15.12 -27.99
CA THR A 90 27.02 -15.95 -28.34
C THR A 90 26.71 -16.73 -29.62
N ALA A 91 27.55 -16.57 -30.64
CA ALA A 91 27.52 -17.32 -31.90
C ALA A 91 27.97 -18.78 -31.71
#